data_AF-B4GAR9-F1
#
_entry.id   AF-B4GAR9-F1
#
_cell.length_a   1.000
_cell.length_b   1.000
_cell.length_c   1.000
_cell.angle_alpha   90.00
_cell.angle_beta   90.00
_cell.angle_gamma   90.00
#
_symmetry.space_group_name_H-M   'P 1'
#
loop_
_entity.id
_entity.type
_entity.pdbx_description
1 polymer ?
#
loop_
_entity_poly.entity_id
_entity_poly.type
_entity_poly.pdbx_seq_one_letter_code
_entity_poly.pdbx_strand_id
1 'polypeptide(L)'
;MRAKHNLFKLIWMLFFISEVNAALYQRLNGYKPFLYNITLDACKLLNNRKSNPVANYLFGIFEKSSNLNHSCPYHHDLIVDQLATNVIDHHVSAVLPFPEGDYLLESHWFIDNIERAVFKVYGTLS
;
A
#
# COMPACT_ATOMS: atom_id res chain seq x y z
N MET A 1 -4.88 -18.77 -39.68
CA MET A 1 -6.10 -18.20 -39.08
C MET A 1 -6.65 -19.11 -38.00
N ARG A 2 -6.48 -18.76 -36.72
CA ARG A 2 -7.51 -18.85 -35.66
C ARG A 2 -6.92 -18.25 -34.37
N ALA A 3 -7.04 -16.93 -34.22
CA ALA A 3 -6.89 -16.30 -32.92
C ALA A 3 -8.05 -16.78 -32.04
N LYS A 4 -7.78 -17.72 -31.12
CA LYS A 4 -8.69 -17.96 -30.01
C LYS A 4 -8.52 -16.78 -29.05
N HIS A 5 -9.31 -15.74 -29.30
CA HIS A 5 -9.34 -14.55 -28.48
C HIS A 5 -9.70 -14.93 -27.04
N ASN A 6 -8.74 -14.64 -26.17
CA ASN A 6 -8.68 -14.83 -24.73
C ASN A 6 -9.73 -13.97 -23.97
N LEU A 7 -11.02 -14.10 -24.28
CA LEU A 7 -12.08 -13.35 -23.60
C LEU A 7 -12.06 -13.57 -22.08
N PHE A 8 -11.76 -14.80 -21.64
CA PHE A 8 -11.64 -15.14 -20.21
C PHE A 8 -10.42 -14.49 -19.53
N LYS A 9 -9.30 -14.34 -20.26
CA LYS A 9 -8.08 -13.68 -19.77
C LYS A 9 -8.24 -12.16 -19.72
N LEU A 10 -8.93 -11.56 -20.69
CA LEU A 10 -9.29 -10.14 -20.72
C LEU A 10 -10.23 -9.74 -19.57
N ILE A 11 -11.20 -10.60 -19.22
CA ILE A 11 -12.09 -10.37 -18.08
C ILE A 11 -11.28 -10.39 -16.78
N TRP A 12 -10.42 -11.38 -16.53
CA TRP A 12 -9.54 -11.38 -15.34
C TRP A 12 -8.55 -10.20 -15.28
N MET A 13 -8.10 -9.69 -16.43
CA MET A 13 -7.21 -8.54 -16.54
C MET A 13 -7.83 -7.22 -16.05
N LEU A 14 -9.16 -7.10 -16.09
CA LEU A 14 -9.91 -5.93 -15.62
C LEU A 14 -10.11 -5.91 -14.10
N PHE A 15 -9.88 -7.03 -13.41
CA PHE A 15 -10.20 -7.23 -11.98
C PHE A 15 -9.07 -6.84 -11.01
N PHE A 16 -7.98 -6.23 -11.50
CA PHE A 16 -6.83 -5.86 -10.65
C PHE A 16 -6.81 -4.38 -10.23
N ILE A 17 -7.93 -3.68 -10.32
CA ILE A 17 -8.09 -2.38 -9.65
C ILE A 17 -8.39 -2.66 -8.18
N SER A 18 -7.36 -2.62 -7.33
CA SER A 18 -7.55 -2.75 -5.89
C SER A 18 -7.70 -1.38 -5.23
N GLU A 19 -8.86 -1.12 -4.64
CA GLU A 19 -9.01 -0.02 -3.70
C GLU A 19 -8.30 -0.40 -2.39
N VAL A 20 -7.56 0.54 -1.83
CA VAL A 20 -6.81 0.38 -0.59
C VAL A 20 -7.19 1.51 0.33
N ASN A 21 -7.69 1.18 1.52
CA ASN A 21 -7.78 2.12 2.63
C ASN A 21 -6.60 1.89 3.55
N ALA A 22 -5.91 2.95 3.95
CA ALA A 22 -4.82 2.90 4.91
C ALA A 22 -5.03 3.97 5.99
N ALA A 23 -4.97 3.54 7.24
CA ALA A 23 -5.12 4.40 8.41
C ALA A 23 -3.94 4.19 9.37
N LEU A 24 -3.39 5.31 9.83
CA LEU A 24 -2.31 5.31 10.81
C LEU A 24 -2.88 5.67 12.19
N TYR A 25 -2.39 4.99 13.21
CA TYR A 25 -2.79 5.17 14.59
C TYR A 25 -1.56 5.33 15.48
N GLN A 26 -1.66 6.18 16.48
CA GLN A 26 -0.66 6.31 17.56
C GLN A 26 -1.24 5.71 18.84
N ARG A 27 -0.41 4.99 19.59
CA ARG A 27 -0.79 4.43 20.88
C ARG A 27 -0.60 5.48 21.98
N LEU A 28 -1.72 5.87 22.58
CA LEU A 28 -1.77 6.68 23.79
C LEU A 28 -2.47 5.83 24.86
N ASN A 29 -3.61 6.27 25.39
CA ASN A 29 -4.53 5.44 26.18
C ASN A 29 -5.36 4.49 25.28
N GLY A 30 -4.67 3.77 24.39
CA GLY A 30 -5.23 3.02 23.26
C GLY A 30 -4.81 3.59 21.91
N TYR A 31 -5.06 2.84 20.82
CA TYR A 31 -4.78 3.30 19.46
C TYR A 31 -5.79 4.39 19.06
N LYS A 32 -5.28 5.58 18.75
CA LYS A 32 -6.05 6.74 18.31
C LYS A 32 -5.64 7.08 16.87
N PRO A 33 -6.58 7.47 15.99
CA PRO A 33 -6.25 7.89 14.63
C PRO A 33 -5.17 8.99 14.65
N PHE A 34 -4.19 8.87 13.77
CA PHE A 34 -3.03 9.75 13.72
C PHE A 34 -2.71 10.14 12.28
N LEU A 35 -2.68 11.44 12.00
CA LEU A 35 -2.41 12.09 10.71
C LEU A 35 -3.33 11.69 9.53
N TYR A 36 -3.31 10.43 9.10
CA TYR A 36 -3.85 10.02 7.81
C TYR A 36 -4.80 8.82 7.91
N ASN A 37 -5.97 8.98 7.28
CA ASN A 37 -6.87 7.92 6.87
C ASN A 37 -7.20 8.18 5.41
N ILE A 38 -6.62 7.39 4.51
CA ILE A 38 -6.71 7.62 3.07
C ILE A 38 -7.25 6.38 2.38
N THR A 39 -8.18 6.59 1.45
CA THR A 39 -8.61 5.56 0.51
C THR A 39 -8.14 5.94 -0.89
N LEU A 40 -7.56 4.99 -1.60
CA LEU A 40 -7.05 5.20 -2.95
C LEU A 40 -7.17 3.96 -3.80
N ASP A 41 -7.21 4.20 -5.10
CA ASP A 41 -7.05 3.16 -6.11
C ASP A 41 -5.55 2.96 -6.36
N ALA A 42 -5.04 1.77 -6.00
CA ALA A 42 -3.62 1.49 -6.07
C ALA A 42 -3.09 1.62 -7.50
N CYS A 43 -3.86 1.19 -8.50
CA CYS A 43 -3.48 1.30 -9.91
C CYS A 43 -3.43 2.74 -10.38
N LYS A 44 -4.36 3.60 -9.95
CA LYS A 44 -4.30 5.04 -10.25
C LYS A 44 -3.07 5.69 -9.62
N LEU A 45 -2.69 5.30 -8.40
CA LEU A 45 -1.47 5.79 -7.76
C LEU A 45 -0.21 5.38 -8.53
N LEU A 46 -0.12 4.12 -8.97
CA LEU A 46 1.01 3.62 -9.76
C LEU A 46 1.13 4.36 -11.11
N ASN A 47 0.01 4.62 -11.77
CA ASN A 47 -0.02 5.37 -13.04
C ASN A 47 0.30 6.86 -12.86
N ASN A 48 -0.09 7.47 -11.73
CA ASN A 48 0.20 8.86 -11.42
C ASN A 48 0.56 9.02 -9.94
N ARG A 49 1.84 8.82 -9.64
CA ARG A 49 2.42 8.96 -8.29
C ARG A 49 2.16 10.32 -7.64
N LYS A 50 2.00 11.37 -8.46
CA LYS A 50 1.78 12.74 -7.97
C LYS A 50 0.33 13.01 -7.55
N SER A 51 -0.59 12.08 -7.81
CA SER A 51 -2.01 12.24 -7.50
C SER A 51 -2.30 12.28 -6.00
N ASN A 52 -1.51 11.58 -5.19
CA ASN A 52 -1.63 11.59 -3.74
C ASN A 52 -0.23 11.52 -3.09
N PRO A 53 0.32 12.67 -2.65
CA PRO A 53 1.66 12.73 -2.07
C PRO A 53 1.85 11.86 -0.81
N VAL A 54 0.81 11.74 0.02
CA VAL A 54 0.84 10.90 1.25
C VAL A 54 0.94 9.43 0.87
N ALA A 55 0.11 8.99 -0.07
CA ALA A 55 0.15 7.63 -0.57
C ALA A 55 1.47 7.32 -1.27
N ASN A 56 2.02 8.28 -2.03
CA ASN A 56 3.31 8.13 -2.67
C ASN A 56 4.45 7.99 -1.65
N TYR A 57 4.39 8.75 -0.56
CA TYR A 57 5.33 8.62 0.55
C TYR A 57 5.27 7.24 1.20
N LEU A 58 4.07 6.74 1.53
CA LEU A 58 3.89 5.40 2.09
C LEU A 58 4.34 4.31 1.12
N PHE A 59 4.03 4.47 -0.16
CA PHE A 59 4.48 3.54 -1.19
C PHE A 59 6.01 3.49 -1.31
N GLY A 60 6.69 4.64 -1.19
CA GLY A 60 8.14 4.73 -1.25
C GLY A 60 8.87 3.86 -0.23
N ILE A 61 8.23 3.56 0.91
CA ILE A 61 8.77 2.64 1.93
C ILE A 61 8.87 1.21 1.37
N PHE A 62 7.88 0.77 0.59
CA PHE A 62 7.79 -0.58 0.07
C PHE A 62 8.36 -0.73 -1.34
N GLU A 63 8.51 0.37 -2.10
CA GLU A 63 8.87 0.36 -3.53
C GLU A 63 10.12 -0.47 -3.84
N LYS A 64 11.15 -0.37 -2.99
CA LYS A 64 12.44 -1.05 -3.22
C LYS A 64 12.47 -2.48 -2.69
N SER A 65 11.62 -2.79 -1.72
CA SER A 65 11.55 -4.09 -1.05
C SER A 65 10.36 -4.91 -1.54
N SER A 66 9.76 -4.55 -2.67
CA SER A 66 8.62 -5.27 -3.20
C SER A 66 8.58 -5.29 -4.72
N ASN A 67 7.83 -6.23 -5.27
CA ASN A 67 7.53 -6.26 -6.70
C ASN A 67 6.35 -5.34 -7.09
N LEU A 68 5.99 -4.38 -6.24
CA LEU A 68 4.89 -3.45 -6.48
C LEU A 68 5.24 -2.30 -7.46
N ASN A 69 6.47 -2.22 -7.93
CA ASN A 69 6.90 -1.15 -8.83
C ASN A 69 6.75 -1.53 -10.31
N HIS A 70 5.55 -1.90 -10.73
CA HIS A 70 5.24 -2.04 -12.14
C HIS A 70 3.85 -1.51 -12.47
N SER A 71 3.59 -1.30 -13.77
CA SER A 71 2.28 -0.88 -14.26
C SER A 71 1.25 -1.95 -13.99
N CYS A 72 0.08 -1.56 -13.46
CA CYS A 72 -1.08 -2.44 -13.42
C CYS A 72 -1.44 -2.95 -14.83
N PRO A 73 -2.05 -4.15 -14.93
CA PRO A 73 -2.55 -5.00 -13.84
C PRO A 73 -1.50 -5.98 -13.30
N TYR A 74 -1.64 -6.36 -12.03
CA TYR A 74 -0.84 -7.42 -11.43
C TYR A 74 -1.34 -8.79 -11.90
N HIS A 75 -0.43 -9.68 -12.30
CA HIS A 75 -0.79 -11.03 -12.77
C HIS A 75 -0.02 -12.13 -12.04
N HIS A 76 0.65 -11.74 -10.97
CA HIS A 76 1.48 -12.59 -10.14
C HIS A 76 1.30 -12.17 -8.68
N ASP A 77 1.84 -12.99 -7.79
CA ASP A 77 1.80 -12.71 -6.36
C ASP A 77 2.49 -11.38 -6.04
N LEU A 78 1.95 -10.67 -5.06
CA LEU A 78 2.58 -9.48 -4.49
C LEU A 78 3.55 -9.95 -3.42
N ILE A 79 4.82 -9.60 -3.60
CA ILE A 79 5.92 -10.04 -2.73
C ILE A 79 6.54 -8.79 -2.13
N VAL A 80 6.59 -8.75 -0.80
CA VAL A 80 7.43 -7.84 -0.04
C VAL A 80 8.52 -8.70 0.56
N ASP A 81 9.76 -8.48 0.13
CA ASP A 81 10.93 -9.18 0.62
C ASP A 81 11.95 -8.19 1.17
N GLN A 82 12.55 -8.52 2.31
CA GLN A 82 13.60 -7.72 2.95
C GLN A 82 13.23 -6.24 3.10
N LEU A 83 12.10 -5.96 3.76
CA LEU A 83 11.79 -4.60 4.20
C LEU A 83 12.78 -4.23 5.30
N ALA A 84 13.88 -3.59 4.92
CA ALA A 84 14.97 -3.29 5.81
C ALA A 84 14.58 -2.14 6.76
N THR A 85 14.82 -2.33 8.07
CA THR A 85 14.42 -1.38 9.11
C THR A 85 14.96 0.02 8.86
N ASN A 86 16.17 0.14 8.32
CA ASN A 86 16.79 1.41 7.97
C ASN A 86 16.01 2.24 6.92
N VAL A 87 15.26 1.59 6.01
CA VAL A 87 14.41 2.30 5.04
C VAL A 87 13.21 2.88 5.75
N ILE A 88 12.60 2.11 6.66
CA ILE A 88 11.48 2.56 7.49
C ILE A 88 11.94 3.72 8.35
N ASP A 89 13.05 3.54 9.08
CA ASP A 89 13.64 4.53 9.98
C ASP A 89 13.92 5.85 9.26
N HIS A 90 14.56 5.81 8.08
CA HIS A 90 14.82 7.02 7.31
C HIS A 90 13.55 7.76 6.91
N HIS A 91 12.51 7.03 6.49
CA HIS A 91 11.23 7.66 6.15
C HIS A 91 10.59 8.31 7.39
N VAL A 92 10.45 7.58 8.50
CA VAL A 92 9.73 8.04 9.70
C VAL A 92 10.51 9.02 10.57
N SER A 93 11.84 9.11 10.42
CA SER A 93 12.69 10.02 11.21
C SER A 93 13.19 11.23 10.41
N ALA A 94 13.54 11.06 9.13
CA ALA A 94 14.21 12.10 8.34
C ALA A 94 13.32 12.74 7.27
N VAL A 95 12.43 11.96 6.63
CA VAL A 95 11.57 12.50 5.56
C VAL A 95 10.32 13.15 6.15
N LEU A 96 9.65 12.47 7.07
CA LEU A 96 8.52 13.01 7.80
C LEU A 96 8.69 12.65 9.29
N PRO A 97 9.26 13.55 10.11
CA PRO A 97 9.68 13.24 11.48
C PRO A 97 8.44 12.99 12.35
N PHE A 98 8.14 11.73 12.59
CA PHE A 98 7.09 11.33 13.51
C PHE A 98 7.59 11.48 14.95
N PRO A 99 6.73 11.85 15.90
CA PRO A 99 7.12 11.84 17.31
C PRO A 99 7.43 10.42 17.78
N GLU A 100 8.24 10.30 18.82
CA GLU A 100 8.49 9.02 19.48
C GLU A 100 7.17 8.41 19.99
N GLY A 101 7.06 7.08 19.92
CA GLY A 101 5.90 6.33 20.40
C GLY A 101 5.64 5.04 19.64
N ASP A 102 4.57 4.34 20.03
CA ASP A 102 4.09 3.14 19.34
C ASP A 102 3.02 3.50 18.32
N TYR A 103 3.08 2.86 17.15
CA TYR A 103 2.22 3.11 16.01
C TYR A 103 1.62 1.82 15.45
N LEU A 104 0.44 1.94 14.85
CA LEU A 104 -0.22 0.91 14.05
C LEU A 104 -0.56 1.51 12.68
N LEU A 105 -0.04 0.90 11.63
CA LEU A 105 -0.55 1.08 10.27
C LEU A 105 -1.51 -0.06 9.96
N GLU A 106 -2.78 0.27 9.77
CA GLU A 106 -3.81 -0.67 9.34
C GLU A 106 -4.19 -0.38 7.89
N SER A 107 -4.18 -1.40 7.04
CA SER A 107 -4.59 -1.27 5.64
C SER A 107 -5.57 -2.36 5.23
N HIS A 108 -6.61 -1.94 4.53
CA HIS A 108 -7.70 -2.77 4.02
C HIS A 108 -7.65 -2.76 2.51
N TRP A 109 -7.70 -3.95 1.91
CA TRP A 109 -7.50 -4.15 0.48
C TRP A 109 -8.75 -4.76 -0.13
N PHE A 110 -9.30 -4.08 -1.13
CA PHE A 110 -10.58 -4.42 -1.75
C PHE A 110 -10.38 -4.76 -3.22
N ILE A 111 -11.10 -5.78 -3.68
CA ILE A 111 -11.23 -6.11 -5.11
C ILE A 111 -12.73 -6.18 -5.40
N ASP A 112 -13.20 -5.35 -6.33
CA ASP A 112 -14.62 -5.13 -6.63
C ASP A 112 -15.47 -4.80 -5.40
N ASN A 113 -14.97 -3.90 -4.54
CA ASN A 113 -15.59 -3.52 -3.27
C ASN A 113 -15.75 -4.67 -2.25
N ILE A 114 -15.11 -5.82 -2.48
CA ILE A 114 -15.05 -6.93 -1.53
C ILE A 114 -13.69 -6.88 -0.86
N GLU A 115 -13.68 -6.80 0.47
CA GLU A 115 -12.44 -6.86 1.25
C GLU A 115 -11.79 -8.24 1.08
N ARG A 116 -10.54 -8.24 0.62
CA ARG A 116 -9.75 -9.46 0.37
C ARG A 116 -8.66 -9.68 1.39
N ALA A 117 -8.12 -8.60 1.95
CA ALA A 117 -7.05 -8.68 2.93
C ALA A 117 -7.08 -7.47 3.87
N VAL A 118 -6.64 -7.71 5.10
CA VAL A 118 -6.37 -6.68 6.11
C VAL A 118 -4.96 -6.91 6.64
N PHE A 119 -4.13 -5.87 6.60
CA PHE A 119 -2.79 -5.89 7.18
C PHE A 119 -2.74 -4.92 8.36
N LYS A 120 -2.21 -5.40 9.48
CA LYS A 120 -1.92 -4.59 10.68
C LYS A 120 -0.44 -4.68 10.97
N VAL A 121 0.25 -3.55 10.83
CA VAL A 121 1.69 -3.44 11.07
C VAL A 121 1.91 -2.57 12.30
N TYR A 122 2.57 -3.14 13.30
CA TYR A 122 2.90 -2.46 14.55
C TYR A 122 4.38 -2.07 14.53
N GLY A 123 4.69 -0.87 15.02
CA GLY A 123 6.07 -0.39 15.13
C GLY A 123 6.25 0.59 16.28
N THR A 124 7.47 0.72 16.76
CA THR A 124 7.86 1.66 17.80
C THR A 124 8.96 2.56 17.26
N LEU A 125 8.82 3.87 17.44
CA LEU A 125 9.83 4.87 17.14
C LEU A 125 10.42 5.39 18.45
N SER A 126 11.73 5.23 18.64
CA SER A 126 12.50 5.59 19.85
C SER A 126 13.89 6.09 19.51
#